data_AF-A0AAN5CP85-F1
#
_entry.id   AF-A0AAN5CP85-F1
#
_cell.length_a   1.000
_cell.length_b   1.000
_cell.length_c   1.000
_cell.angle_alpha   90.00
_cell.angle_beta   90.00
_cell.angle_gamma   90.00
#
_symmetry.space_group_name_H-M   'P 1'
#
loop_
_entity.id
_entity.type
_entity.pdbx_description
1 polymer ?
#
loop_
_entity_poly.entity_id
_entity_poly.type
_entity_poly.pdbx_seq_one_letter_code
_entity_poly.pdbx_strand_id
1 'polypeptide(L)'
;AMDSGDSENIAPTSPVFAVYYPDDIKNSPRILYQSVKEAAKFANSPEGRIRGARFRRFGNSCEASNFYESGDAPPPPKTGDCVAAADPVVAFPSVNRIQMNQLKKAIESNNFDEFIKLVGPNPRFLINTSGDTAAIVQEGFRFNSLHIAARHGSAPIAHFILKSVSDTHYLMGLYGTNESDANFRKENILKSFLNTPDKGNGDTPLHLASKWGHVEVARIIVAYRQTIRDFKNKNNEMPLDVVCSRYNGERKEELAKQMRIIIHSYYVALYRCSDHSLPTRWIVCDEYPCASLCPPPLHSPLSPILAPFLLTALAGPFENVEKANQLEKRWKAQGLDRRRADFDRGAEKVGREIAEKEGIEWMESWPFHHEPIDMKSNNG
;
A
#
# COMPACT_ATOMS: atom_id res chain seq x y z
N ALA A 1 -58.86 21.12 11.90
CA ALA A 1 -57.71 21.33 12.79
C ALA A 1 -57.45 20.05 13.56
N MET A 2 -56.68 19.14 12.97
CA MET A 2 -55.84 18.18 13.68
C MET A 2 -54.61 18.02 12.78
N ASP A 3 -53.50 18.46 13.34
CA ASP A 3 -52.22 18.70 12.68
C ASP A 3 -51.39 17.42 12.64
N SER A 4 -50.69 17.26 11.53
CA SER A 4 -49.69 16.24 11.26
C SER A 4 -48.44 16.47 12.09
N GLY A 5 -47.94 15.46 12.79
CA GLY A 5 -46.70 15.53 13.57
C GLY A 5 -45.84 14.28 13.39
N ASP A 6 -44.95 14.38 12.41
CA ASP A 6 -43.62 13.77 12.25
C ASP A 6 -43.26 12.43 12.93
N SER A 7 -42.91 11.49 12.05
CA SER A 7 -42.01 10.37 12.26
C SER A 7 -40.64 10.81 12.79
N GLU A 8 -40.37 10.58 14.08
CA GLU A 8 -39.01 10.63 14.61
C GLU A 8 -38.25 9.34 14.30
N ASN A 9 -37.32 9.50 13.37
CA ASN A 9 -36.26 8.58 13.01
C ASN A 9 -35.28 8.47 14.21
N ILE A 10 -35.53 7.53 15.13
CA ILE A 10 -34.63 7.29 16.27
C ILE A 10 -33.34 6.65 15.74
N ALA A 11 -32.25 7.41 15.81
CA ALA A 11 -30.88 6.99 15.50
C ALA A 11 -30.52 5.63 16.13
N PRO A 12 -29.61 4.84 15.53
CA PRO A 12 -29.14 3.60 16.14
C PRO A 12 -28.45 3.94 17.46
N THR A 13 -29.10 3.58 18.57
CA THR A 13 -28.54 3.75 19.92
C THR A 13 -27.13 3.13 19.96
N SER A 14 -26.17 3.91 20.45
CA SER A 14 -24.74 3.58 20.43
C SER A 14 -24.43 2.18 20.98
N PRO A 15 -23.39 1.50 20.46
CA PRO A 15 -23.01 0.17 20.94
C PRO A 15 -22.66 0.19 22.43
N VAL A 16 -23.25 -0.72 23.19
CA VAL A 16 -23.02 -0.86 24.64
C VAL A 16 -22.23 -2.12 24.96
N PHE A 17 -21.49 -2.10 26.06
CA PHE A 17 -20.68 -3.22 26.53
C PHE A 17 -21.19 -3.69 27.89
N ALA A 18 -21.63 -4.94 27.97
CA ALA A 18 -22.14 -5.53 29.19
C ALA A 18 -21.07 -6.43 29.81
N VAL A 19 -20.80 -6.26 31.11
CA VAL A 19 -19.88 -7.11 31.86
C VAL A 19 -20.64 -8.22 32.56
N TYR A 20 -20.16 -9.45 32.48
CA TYR A 20 -20.79 -10.60 33.12
C TYR A 20 -19.75 -11.59 33.65
N TYR A 21 -20.16 -12.36 34.65
CA TYR A 21 -19.42 -13.51 35.16
C TYR A 21 -19.94 -14.75 34.42
N PRO A 22 -19.08 -15.45 33.64
CA PRO A 22 -19.50 -16.61 32.85
C PRO A 22 -20.12 -17.73 33.68
N ASP A 23 -19.63 -17.91 34.90
CA ASP A 23 -20.05 -18.98 35.82
C ASP A 23 -21.25 -18.57 36.70
N ASP A 24 -21.65 -17.28 36.68
CA ASP A 24 -22.75 -16.75 37.50
C ASP A 24 -23.39 -15.51 36.85
N ILE A 25 -24.17 -15.76 35.79
CA ILE A 25 -24.89 -14.71 35.06
C ILE A 25 -25.91 -14.00 35.97
N LYS A 26 -26.49 -14.70 36.95
CA LYS A 26 -27.51 -14.14 37.86
C LYS A 26 -26.94 -13.07 38.78
N ASN A 27 -25.72 -13.27 39.29
CA ASN A 27 -25.03 -12.29 40.13
C ASN A 27 -24.08 -11.38 39.35
N SER A 28 -24.22 -11.32 38.03
CA SER A 28 -23.41 -10.45 37.18
C SER A 28 -23.80 -8.97 37.31
N PRO A 29 -22.83 -8.04 37.23
CA PRO A 29 -23.10 -6.61 37.28
C PRO A 29 -23.90 -6.19 36.05
N ARG A 30 -25.11 -5.66 36.25
CA ARG A 30 -25.99 -5.15 35.18
C ARG A 30 -25.59 -3.75 34.68
N ILE A 31 -24.30 -3.45 34.72
CA ILE A 31 -23.75 -2.15 34.32
C ILE A 31 -23.39 -2.21 32.83
N LEU A 32 -23.95 -1.29 32.07
CA LEU A 32 -23.66 -1.12 30.65
C LEU A 32 -22.67 0.02 30.45
N TYR A 33 -21.57 -0.25 29.77
CA TYR A 33 -20.53 0.72 29.45
C TYR A 33 -20.68 1.19 28.00
N GLN A 34 -20.37 2.46 27.75
CA GLN A 34 -20.36 3.01 26.39
C GLN A 34 -19.00 2.85 25.70
N SER A 35 -17.97 2.44 26.45
CA SER A 35 -16.59 2.32 25.97
C SER A 35 -15.96 0.99 26.36
N VAL A 36 -15.22 0.40 25.42
CA VAL A 36 -14.38 -0.80 25.65
C VAL A 36 -13.39 -0.56 26.80
N LYS A 37 -12.87 0.65 26.93
CA LYS A 37 -11.86 0.97 27.98
C LYS A 37 -12.44 0.83 29.38
N GLU A 38 -13.70 1.20 29.57
CA GLU A 38 -14.37 1.14 30.87
C GLU A 38 -14.76 -0.29 31.23
N ALA A 39 -15.33 -1.03 30.27
CA ALA A 39 -15.64 -2.44 30.43
C ALA A 39 -14.37 -3.28 30.71
N ALA A 40 -13.27 -3.00 30.01
CA ALA A 40 -11.98 -3.63 30.25
C ALA A 40 -11.36 -3.25 31.59
N LYS A 41 -11.54 -2.00 32.06
CA LYS A 41 -11.08 -1.55 33.37
C LYS A 41 -11.79 -2.32 34.49
N PHE A 42 -13.11 -2.53 34.36
CA PHE A 42 -13.86 -3.34 35.31
C PHE A 42 -13.46 -4.81 35.24
N ALA A 43 -13.33 -5.40 34.04
CA ALA A 43 -12.92 -6.81 33.91
C ALA A 43 -11.53 -7.08 34.51
N ASN A 44 -10.65 -6.08 34.48
CA ASN A 44 -9.31 -6.14 35.09
C ASN A 44 -9.24 -5.64 36.54
N SER A 45 -10.35 -5.24 37.15
CA SER A 45 -10.41 -4.91 38.58
C SER A 45 -10.12 -6.14 39.45
N PRO A 46 -9.70 -5.97 40.71
CA PRO A 46 -9.52 -7.08 41.65
C PRO A 46 -10.78 -7.97 41.71
N GLU A 47 -11.96 -7.36 41.76
CA GLU A 47 -13.25 -8.04 41.80
C GLU A 47 -13.53 -8.80 40.49
N GLY A 48 -13.24 -8.16 39.35
CA GLY A 48 -13.38 -8.75 38.03
C GLY A 48 -12.48 -9.97 37.81
N ARG A 49 -11.24 -9.91 38.29
CA ARG A 49 -10.28 -11.03 38.16
C ARG A 49 -10.62 -12.21 39.06
N ILE A 50 -11.07 -11.95 40.30
CA ILE A 50 -11.45 -13.01 41.25
C ILE A 50 -12.64 -13.83 40.71
N ARG A 51 -13.59 -13.20 40.02
CA ARG A 51 -14.80 -13.84 39.48
C ARG A 51 -14.77 -14.13 37.98
N GLY A 52 -13.61 -13.95 37.32
CA GLY A 52 -13.46 -14.25 35.89
C GLY A 52 -14.35 -13.40 34.97
N ALA A 53 -14.54 -12.12 35.29
CA ALA A 53 -15.38 -11.20 34.52
C ALA A 53 -14.99 -11.10 33.04
N ARG A 54 -15.98 -11.20 32.17
CA ARG A 54 -15.86 -10.97 30.72
C ARG A 54 -16.81 -9.85 30.30
N PHE A 55 -16.58 -9.26 29.13
CA PHE A 55 -17.49 -8.27 28.57
C PHE A 55 -17.83 -8.61 27.13
N ARG A 56 -19.06 -8.28 26.71
CA ARG A 56 -19.58 -8.49 25.36
C ARG A 56 -20.18 -7.18 24.83
N ARG A 57 -20.02 -6.93 23.54
CA ARG A 57 -20.60 -5.80 22.84
C ARG A 57 -22.01 -6.15 22.35
N PHE A 58 -22.95 -5.23 22.52
CA PHE A 58 -24.33 -5.30 22.04
C PHE A 58 -24.65 -4.09 21.17
N GLY A 59 -25.62 -4.24 20.28
CA GLY A 59 -26.06 -3.16 19.39
C GLY A 59 -26.83 -2.09 20.15
N ASN A 60 -27.60 -2.49 21.16
CA ASN A 60 -28.43 -1.60 21.97
C ASN A 60 -28.54 -2.09 23.43
N SER A 61 -29.05 -1.23 24.31
CA SER A 61 -29.24 -1.53 25.74
C SER A 61 -30.26 -2.67 25.99
N CYS A 62 -31.27 -2.80 25.12
CA CYS A 62 -32.31 -3.81 25.26
C CYS A 62 -31.77 -5.23 25.05
N GLU A 63 -30.91 -5.45 24.05
CA GLU A 63 -30.22 -6.72 23.81
C GLU A 63 -29.34 -7.13 24.99
N ALA A 64 -28.65 -6.17 25.61
CA ALA A 64 -27.81 -6.43 26.76
C ALA A 64 -28.65 -6.84 27.98
N SER A 65 -29.80 -6.20 28.21
CA SER A 65 -30.75 -6.60 29.27
C SER A 65 -31.32 -8.00 29.03
N ASN A 66 -31.72 -8.31 27.78
CA ASN A 66 -32.21 -9.64 27.41
C ASN A 66 -31.16 -10.73 27.64
N PHE A 67 -29.87 -10.42 27.46
CA PHE A 67 -28.76 -11.33 27.76
C PHE A 67 -28.66 -11.69 29.25
N TYR A 68 -28.89 -10.73 30.15
CA TYR A 68 -28.91 -11.00 31.60
C TYR A 68 -30.16 -11.77 32.04
N GLU A 69 -31.28 -11.60 31.34
CA GLU A 69 -32.56 -12.25 31.68
C GLU A 69 -32.66 -13.68 31.11
N SER A 70 -32.03 -13.95 29.96
CA SER A 70 -32.07 -15.25 29.29
C SER A 70 -31.04 -16.26 29.82
N GLY A 71 -30.50 -16.02 31.02
CA GLY A 71 -29.53 -16.90 31.66
C GLY A 71 -30.07 -18.33 31.75
N ASP A 72 -29.49 -19.21 30.93
CA ASP A 72 -29.68 -20.67 30.85
C ASP A 72 -30.67 -21.23 29.78
N ALA A 73 -30.84 -20.57 28.63
CA ALA A 73 -31.50 -21.19 27.47
C ALA A 73 -30.50 -21.83 26.48
N PRO A 74 -30.69 -23.10 26.04
CA PRO A 74 -29.91 -23.66 24.93
C PRO A 74 -30.16 -22.83 23.67
N PRO A 75 -29.18 -22.72 22.74
CA PRO A 75 -29.27 -21.81 21.61
C PRO A 75 -30.55 -22.06 20.81
N PRO A 76 -31.33 -21.01 20.47
CA PRO A 76 -32.56 -21.20 19.71
C PRO A 76 -32.24 -21.81 18.34
N PRO A 77 -33.12 -22.68 17.80
CA PRO A 77 -32.94 -23.26 16.49
C PRO A 77 -32.92 -22.14 15.44
N LYS A 78 -31.84 -22.10 14.66
CA LYS A 78 -31.64 -21.13 13.57
C LYS A 78 -32.84 -21.19 12.62
N THR A 79 -33.68 -20.18 12.68
CA THR A 79 -34.75 -19.94 11.72
C THR A 79 -34.60 -18.51 11.21
N GLY A 80 -34.43 -18.39 9.90
CA GLY A 80 -34.70 -17.17 9.13
C GLY A 80 -33.66 -16.05 9.18
N ASP A 81 -32.75 -16.08 8.21
CA ASP A 81 -32.18 -14.94 7.47
C ASP A 81 -32.14 -13.57 8.16
N CYS A 82 -31.12 -13.38 9.00
CA CYS A 82 -30.48 -12.08 9.24
C CYS A 82 -28.99 -12.35 9.47
N VAL A 83 -28.19 -12.33 8.41
CA VAL A 83 -26.72 -12.48 8.49
C VAL A 83 -26.14 -11.18 9.04
N ALA A 84 -26.20 -11.00 10.36
CA ALA A 84 -25.23 -10.15 11.02
C ALA A 84 -23.86 -10.78 10.78
N ALA A 85 -22.98 -10.07 10.07
CA ALA A 85 -21.64 -10.51 9.71
C ALA A 85 -20.83 -10.82 10.99
N ALA A 86 -20.89 -12.07 11.43
CA ALA A 86 -19.92 -12.60 12.37
C ALA A 86 -18.61 -12.78 11.61
N ASP A 87 -17.51 -12.24 12.15
CA ASP A 87 -16.18 -12.51 11.61
C ASP A 87 -15.99 -14.04 11.53
N PRO A 88 -15.65 -14.57 10.35
CA PRO A 88 -15.52 -16.00 10.19
C PRO A 88 -14.39 -16.56 11.05
N VAL A 89 -14.62 -17.76 11.56
CA VAL A 89 -13.68 -18.45 12.45
C VAL A 89 -12.44 -18.82 11.64
N VAL A 90 -11.35 -18.09 11.86
CA VAL A 90 -10.05 -18.37 11.24
C VAL A 90 -9.58 -19.77 11.64
N ALA A 91 -9.50 -20.68 10.67
CA ALA A 91 -9.18 -22.10 10.89
C ALA A 91 -7.72 -22.38 11.29
N PHE A 92 -6.88 -21.33 11.35
CA PHE A 92 -5.45 -21.46 11.55
C PHE A 92 -5.03 -21.17 13.01
N PRO A 93 -4.16 -22.01 13.61
CA PRO A 93 -3.72 -21.84 14.98
C PRO A 93 -2.85 -20.59 15.14
N SER A 94 -2.92 -19.95 16.31
CA SER A 94 -2.04 -18.83 16.65
C SER A 94 -0.58 -19.27 16.68
N VAL A 95 0.30 -18.46 16.13
CA VAL A 95 1.75 -18.73 16.08
C VAL A 95 2.40 -18.31 17.39
N ASN A 96 3.26 -19.18 17.95
CA ASN A 96 3.98 -18.89 19.18
C ASN A 96 5.29 -18.10 18.92
N ARG A 97 5.89 -17.55 19.99
CA ARG A 97 7.12 -16.76 19.90
C ARG A 97 8.33 -17.54 19.38
N ILE A 98 8.42 -18.84 19.67
CA ILE A 98 9.52 -19.71 19.23
C ILE A 98 9.47 -19.88 17.70
N GLN A 99 8.29 -20.15 17.17
CA GLN A 99 7.99 -20.24 15.74
C GLN A 99 8.26 -18.90 15.03
N MET A 100 7.85 -17.77 15.61
CA MET A 100 8.18 -16.44 15.05
C MET A 100 9.70 -16.18 15.02
N ASN A 101 10.45 -16.63 16.02
CA ASN A 101 11.91 -16.53 16.01
C ASN A 101 12.56 -17.44 14.95
N GLN A 102 11.98 -18.60 14.65
CA GLN A 102 12.42 -19.46 13.53
C GLN A 102 12.16 -18.77 12.20
N LEU A 103 10.97 -18.21 12.01
CA LEU A 103 10.63 -17.41 10.83
C LEU A 103 11.63 -16.25 10.65
N LYS A 104 11.90 -15.51 11.73
CA LYS A 104 12.88 -14.43 11.74
C LYS A 104 14.23 -14.90 11.20
N LYS A 105 14.78 -15.99 11.75
CA LYS A 105 16.09 -16.52 11.34
C LYS A 105 16.11 -16.92 9.87
N ALA A 106 15.04 -17.56 9.38
CA ALA A 106 14.91 -17.94 7.97
C ALA A 106 14.91 -16.71 7.03
N ILE A 107 14.28 -15.61 7.45
CA ILE A 107 14.31 -14.35 6.69
C ILE A 107 15.70 -13.72 6.73
N GLU A 108 16.35 -13.67 7.90
CA GLU A 108 17.68 -13.07 8.08
C GLU A 108 18.77 -13.80 7.28
N SER A 109 18.67 -15.13 7.15
CA SER A 109 19.58 -15.96 6.35
C SER A 109 19.19 -16.09 4.88
N ASN A 110 18.08 -15.46 4.46
CA ASN A 110 17.50 -15.60 3.12
C ASN A 110 17.23 -17.07 2.72
N ASN A 111 16.90 -17.92 3.70
CA ASN A 111 16.57 -19.33 3.49
C ASN A 111 15.09 -19.47 3.05
N PHE A 112 14.87 -19.44 1.73
CA PHE A 112 13.52 -19.49 1.15
C PHE A 112 12.79 -20.79 1.46
N ASP A 113 13.47 -21.94 1.43
CA ASP A 113 12.83 -23.25 1.65
C ASP A 113 12.31 -23.41 3.08
N GLU A 114 13.11 -23.00 4.07
CA GLU A 114 12.69 -23.01 5.47
C GLU A 114 11.55 -22.02 5.72
N PHE A 115 11.62 -20.84 5.09
CA PHE A 115 10.56 -19.84 5.16
C PHE A 115 9.22 -20.39 4.63
N ILE A 116 9.22 -21.04 3.46
CA ILE A 116 8.00 -21.63 2.87
C ILE A 116 7.46 -22.79 3.71
N LYS A 117 8.33 -23.62 4.28
CA LYS A 117 7.91 -24.70 5.19
C LYS A 117 7.17 -24.18 6.43
N LEU A 118 7.53 -23.00 6.93
CA LEU A 118 6.86 -22.38 8.07
C LEU A 118 5.57 -21.66 7.67
N VAL A 119 5.61 -20.84 6.62
CA VAL A 119 4.50 -19.97 6.22
C VAL A 119 3.41 -20.71 5.44
N GLY A 120 3.80 -21.64 4.56
CA GLY A 120 2.89 -22.40 3.70
C GLY A 120 1.70 -23.04 4.43
N PRO A 121 1.92 -23.78 5.55
CA PRO A 121 0.81 -24.41 6.28
C PRO A 121 0.01 -23.43 7.15
N ASN A 122 0.56 -22.26 7.48
CA ASN A 122 -0.10 -21.31 8.37
C ASN A 122 0.11 -19.84 7.94
N PRO A 123 -0.86 -19.23 7.22
CA PRO A 123 -0.82 -17.82 6.83
C PRO A 123 -0.69 -16.82 7.99
N ARG A 124 -0.98 -17.22 9.24
CA ARG A 124 -0.88 -16.35 10.43
C ARG A 124 0.56 -16.00 10.83
N PHE A 125 1.56 -16.67 10.26
CA PHE A 125 2.95 -16.21 10.35
C PHE A 125 3.15 -14.83 9.72
N LEU A 126 2.34 -14.50 8.71
CA LEU A 126 2.40 -13.23 8.00
C LEU A 126 1.30 -12.27 8.43
N ILE A 127 0.06 -12.75 8.62
CA ILE A 127 -1.10 -11.87 8.82
C ILE A 127 -1.68 -12.05 10.23
N ASN A 128 -1.88 -10.92 10.92
CA ASN A 128 -2.67 -10.88 12.15
C ASN A 128 -4.15 -10.70 11.82
N THR A 129 -4.90 -11.80 11.86
CA THR A 129 -6.33 -11.83 11.49
C THR A 129 -7.25 -11.05 12.43
N SER A 130 -6.81 -10.72 13.65
CA SER A 130 -7.64 -9.96 14.59
C SER A 130 -7.68 -8.45 14.30
N GLY A 131 -6.82 -7.96 13.40
CA GLY A 131 -6.76 -6.54 13.08
C GLY A 131 -6.26 -6.25 11.68
N ASP A 132 -6.36 -7.22 10.76
CA ASP A 132 -6.00 -7.08 9.34
C ASP A 132 -4.67 -6.36 9.09
N THR A 133 -3.68 -6.72 9.90
CA THR A 133 -2.35 -6.09 9.92
C THR A 133 -1.26 -7.13 9.74
N ALA A 134 -0.09 -6.67 9.31
CA ALA A 134 1.09 -7.52 9.25
C ALA A 134 1.46 -8.05 10.65
N ALA A 135 1.74 -9.35 10.74
CA ALA A 135 2.18 -9.97 11.97
C ALA A 135 3.55 -9.42 12.39
N ILE A 136 3.69 -9.14 13.68
CA ILE A 136 4.96 -8.66 14.25
C ILE A 136 5.85 -9.86 14.51
N VAL A 137 6.96 -9.94 13.77
CA VAL A 137 7.94 -11.02 13.86
C VAL A 137 9.01 -10.70 14.92
N GLN A 138 9.40 -9.43 15.05
CA GLN A 138 10.35 -8.98 16.06
C GLN A 138 9.76 -7.87 16.94
N GLU A 139 9.43 -8.21 18.19
CA GLU A 139 8.73 -7.32 19.12
C GLU A 139 9.49 -6.03 19.48
N GLY A 140 10.82 -6.10 19.62
CA GLY A 140 11.64 -4.97 20.09
C GLY A 140 11.47 -3.72 19.23
N PHE A 141 11.70 -3.86 17.91
CA PHE A 141 11.49 -2.79 16.92
C PHE A 141 10.10 -2.85 16.28
N ARG A 142 9.25 -3.80 16.67
CA ARG A 142 7.97 -4.13 16.01
C ARG A 142 8.09 -4.36 14.50
N PHE A 143 9.11 -5.10 14.08
CA PHE A 143 9.27 -5.43 12.67
C PHE A 143 8.22 -6.45 12.23
N ASN A 144 7.54 -6.13 11.13
CA ASN A 144 6.89 -7.15 10.31
C ASN A 144 7.95 -7.96 9.51
N SER A 145 7.54 -9.02 8.84
CA SER A 145 8.46 -9.84 8.03
C SER A 145 9.12 -9.05 6.89
N LEU A 146 8.44 -8.07 6.30
CA LEU A 146 8.98 -7.23 5.23
C LEU A 146 10.09 -6.28 5.71
N HIS A 147 10.00 -5.73 6.93
CA HIS A 147 11.10 -4.95 7.53
C HIS A 147 12.39 -5.77 7.64
N ILE A 148 12.27 -7.03 8.07
CA ILE A 148 13.42 -7.94 8.22
C ILE A 148 14.00 -8.25 6.83
N ALA A 149 13.14 -8.60 5.87
CA ALA A 149 13.58 -8.85 4.49
C ALA A 149 14.24 -7.62 3.86
N ALA A 150 13.70 -6.43 4.08
CA ALA A 150 14.25 -5.17 3.60
C ALA A 150 15.56 -4.78 4.28
N ARG A 151 15.79 -5.17 5.54
CA ARG A 151 17.06 -4.95 6.24
C ARG A 151 18.16 -5.90 5.75
N HIS A 152 17.81 -7.16 5.49
CA HIS A 152 18.76 -8.22 5.14
C HIS A 152 18.94 -8.43 3.63
N GLY A 153 18.10 -7.82 2.80
CA GLY A 153 18.17 -7.95 1.34
C GLY A 153 17.54 -9.24 0.81
N SER A 154 16.61 -9.84 1.56
CA SER A 154 15.99 -11.14 1.25
C SER A 154 14.89 -10.97 0.18
N ALA A 155 15.29 -10.64 -1.05
CA ALA A 155 14.37 -10.32 -2.15
C ALA A 155 13.36 -11.44 -2.51
N PRO A 156 13.75 -12.73 -2.60
CA PRO A 156 12.78 -13.79 -2.90
C PRO A 156 11.67 -13.89 -1.85
N ILE A 157 12.05 -13.72 -0.58
CA ILE A 157 11.10 -13.74 0.55
C ILE A 157 10.21 -12.49 0.51
N ALA A 158 10.75 -11.30 0.28
CA ALA A 158 9.97 -10.08 0.13
C ALA A 158 8.93 -10.18 -1.01
N HIS A 159 9.35 -10.72 -2.15
CA HIS A 159 8.47 -10.97 -3.28
C HIS A 159 7.34 -11.95 -2.91
N PHE A 160 7.66 -13.07 -2.27
CA PHE A 160 6.65 -14.05 -1.86
C PHE A 160 5.67 -13.48 -0.85
N ILE A 161 6.13 -12.73 0.16
CA ILE A 161 5.26 -12.09 1.16
C ILE A 161 4.25 -11.21 0.45
N LEU A 162 4.70 -10.27 -0.38
CA LEU A 162 3.81 -9.31 -1.03
C LEU A 162 2.89 -9.97 -2.06
N LYS A 163 3.39 -10.97 -2.80
CA LYS A 163 2.58 -11.75 -3.75
C LYS A 163 1.46 -12.52 -3.03
N SER A 164 1.77 -13.16 -1.91
CA SER A 164 0.79 -13.95 -1.15
C SER A 164 -0.29 -13.08 -0.53
N VAL A 165 0.09 -11.95 0.09
CA VAL A 165 -0.90 -11.03 0.69
C VAL A 165 -1.69 -10.24 -0.37
N SER A 166 -1.20 -10.20 -1.61
CA SER A 166 -1.92 -9.63 -2.75
C SER A 166 -2.84 -10.63 -3.44
N ASP A 167 -2.71 -11.92 -3.16
CA ASP A 167 -3.57 -12.94 -3.74
C ASP A 167 -4.92 -12.99 -2.99
N THR A 168 -5.98 -12.65 -3.71
CA THR A 168 -7.33 -12.64 -3.15
C THR A 168 -7.79 -14.04 -2.74
N HIS A 169 -7.41 -15.09 -3.48
CA HIS A 169 -7.76 -16.47 -3.13
C HIS A 169 -7.06 -16.93 -1.85
N TYR A 170 -5.80 -16.52 -1.65
CA TYR A 170 -5.06 -16.78 -0.43
C TYR A 170 -5.76 -16.17 0.80
N LEU A 171 -6.25 -14.93 0.68
CA LEU A 171 -6.99 -14.27 1.76
C LEU A 171 -8.38 -14.88 1.99
N MET A 172 -9.09 -15.26 0.92
CA MET A 172 -10.35 -15.99 1.04
C MET A 172 -10.17 -17.30 1.79
N GLY A 173 -9.09 -18.05 1.53
CA GLY A 173 -8.76 -19.27 2.28
C GLY A 173 -8.40 -19.01 3.74
N LEU A 174 -7.73 -17.89 4.04
CA LEU A 174 -7.35 -17.50 5.41
C LEU A 174 -8.57 -17.16 6.27
N TYR A 175 -9.45 -16.31 5.75
CA TYR A 175 -10.60 -15.81 6.50
C TYR A 175 -11.85 -16.67 6.28
N GLY A 176 -11.96 -17.45 5.21
CA GLY A 176 -13.20 -18.14 4.86
C GLY A 176 -14.31 -17.19 4.41
N THR A 177 -13.94 -16.11 3.70
CA THR A 177 -14.81 -15.00 3.31
C THR A 177 -15.07 -14.93 1.80
N ASN A 178 -15.97 -14.03 1.41
CA ASN A 178 -16.24 -13.68 0.02
C ASN A 178 -15.14 -12.80 -0.58
N GLU A 179 -15.07 -12.76 -1.91
CA GLU A 179 -14.04 -12.01 -2.65
C GLU A 179 -14.04 -10.50 -2.36
N SER A 180 -15.21 -9.88 -2.25
CA SER A 180 -15.34 -8.43 -1.96
C SER A 180 -14.72 -8.05 -0.61
N ASP A 181 -14.93 -8.91 0.38
CA ASP A 181 -14.47 -8.74 1.76
C ASP A 181 -12.96 -9.03 1.87
N ALA A 182 -12.47 -10.04 1.15
CA ALA A 182 -11.04 -10.28 0.99
C ALA A 182 -10.32 -9.11 0.29
N ASN A 183 -10.91 -8.52 -0.74
CA ASN A 183 -10.35 -7.35 -1.43
C ASN A 183 -10.30 -6.10 -0.53
N PHE A 184 -11.32 -5.88 0.30
CA PHE A 184 -11.31 -4.80 1.29
C PHE A 184 -10.17 -4.97 2.31
N ARG A 185 -10.02 -6.18 2.86
CA ARG A 185 -8.94 -6.49 3.82
C ARG A 185 -7.55 -6.43 3.19
N LYS A 186 -7.42 -6.88 1.93
CA LYS A 186 -6.17 -6.86 1.16
C LYS A 186 -5.53 -5.47 1.14
N GLU A 187 -6.31 -4.42 0.96
CA GLU A 187 -5.78 -3.05 0.93
C GLU A 187 -5.16 -2.65 2.28
N ASN A 188 -5.83 -2.97 3.40
CA ASN A 188 -5.33 -2.68 4.74
C ASN A 188 -4.09 -3.50 5.08
N ILE A 189 -4.09 -4.79 4.74
CA ILE A 189 -2.95 -5.69 4.95
C ILE A 189 -1.73 -5.19 4.17
N LEU A 190 -1.89 -4.85 2.88
CA LEU A 190 -0.81 -4.31 2.05
C LEU A 190 -0.27 -3.00 2.61
N LYS A 191 -1.14 -2.06 2.98
CA LYS A 191 -0.72 -0.81 3.64
C LYS A 191 0.05 -1.09 4.93
N SER A 192 -0.38 -2.08 5.71
CA SER A 192 0.30 -2.47 6.94
C SER A 192 1.68 -3.08 6.68
N PHE A 193 1.85 -3.86 5.61
CA PHE A 193 3.16 -4.38 5.23
C PHE A 193 4.10 -3.29 4.75
N LEU A 194 3.64 -2.41 3.86
CA LEU A 194 4.47 -1.47 3.10
C LEU A 194 4.80 -0.18 3.87
N ASN A 195 3.86 0.33 4.68
CA ASN A 195 3.95 1.70 5.21
C ASN A 195 3.97 1.78 6.75
N THR A 196 3.87 0.66 7.47
CA THR A 196 3.98 0.71 8.94
C THR A 196 5.41 1.07 9.32
N PRO A 197 5.64 2.16 10.07
CA PRO A 197 6.97 2.51 10.55
C PRO A 197 7.39 1.63 11.73
N ASP A 198 8.68 1.35 11.83
CA ASP A 198 9.22 0.64 12.98
C ASP A 198 9.14 1.46 14.28
N LYS A 199 9.24 0.77 15.42
CA LYS A 199 9.23 1.43 16.73
C LYS A 199 10.55 2.19 17.01
N GLY A 200 11.65 1.78 16.40
CA GLY A 200 12.99 2.34 16.62
C GLY A 200 13.12 3.74 16.06
N ASN A 201 13.39 3.85 14.77
CA ASN A 201 13.65 5.12 14.09
C ASN A 201 12.43 5.67 13.34
N GLY A 202 11.31 4.93 13.33
CA GLY A 202 10.19 5.22 12.45
C GLY A 202 10.48 4.88 10.99
N ASP A 203 11.45 4.01 10.73
CA ASP A 203 11.82 3.58 9.39
C ASP A 203 10.75 2.61 8.85
N THR A 204 10.21 2.87 7.67
CA THR A 204 9.38 1.91 6.92
C THR A 204 10.26 0.83 6.26
N PRO A 205 9.71 -0.28 5.74
CA PRO A 205 10.50 -1.24 4.98
C PRO A 205 11.24 -0.62 3.81
N LEU A 206 10.65 0.39 3.13
CA LEU A 206 11.35 1.10 2.06
C LEU A 206 12.57 1.86 2.60
N HIS A 207 12.47 2.55 3.75
CA HIS A 207 13.63 3.19 4.39
C HIS A 207 14.74 2.18 4.68
N LEU A 208 14.40 0.99 5.20
CA LEU A 208 15.38 -0.04 5.50
C LEU A 208 16.06 -0.53 4.21
N ALA A 209 15.29 -0.84 3.16
CA ALA A 209 15.86 -1.26 1.87
C ALA A 209 16.80 -0.20 1.30
N SER A 210 16.39 1.07 1.33
CA SER A 210 17.20 2.21 0.87
C SER A 210 18.47 2.39 1.70
N LYS A 211 18.35 2.35 3.04
CA LYS A 211 19.44 2.55 4.00
C LYS A 211 20.58 1.55 3.83
N TRP A 212 20.24 0.30 3.54
CA TRP A 212 21.19 -0.78 3.33
C TRP A 212 21.58 -1.02 1.86
N GLY A 213 20.95 -0.31 0.91
CA GLY A 213 21.27 -0.41 -0.53
C GLY A 213 20.70 -1.66 -1.21
N HIS A 214 19.62 -2.24 -0.67
CA HIS A 214 18.99 -3.45 -1.20
C HIS A 214 18.02 -3.12 -2.35
N VAL A 215 18.61 -2.79 -3.52
CA VAL A 215 17.93 -2.35 -4.75
C VAL A 215 16.76 -3.26 -5.14
N GLU A 216 16.96 -4.58 -5.10
CA GLU A 216 15.93 -5.52 -5.54
C GLU A 216 14.72 -5.57 -4.60
N VAL A 217 14.94 -5.46 -3.29
CA VAL A 217 13.83 -5.38 -2.33
C VAL A 217 13.07 -4.05 -2.52
N ALA A 218 13.77 -2.95 -2.73
CA ALA A 218 13.14 -1.66 -3.01
C ALA A 218 12.30 -1.69 -4.29
N ARG A 219 12.80 -2.34 -5.36
CA ARG A 219 12.06 -2.54 -6.62
C ARG A 219 10.75 -3.28 -6.37
N ILE A 220 10.82 -4.38 -5.63
CA ILE A 220 9.65 -5.18 -5.27
C ILE A 220 8.63 -4.35 -4.48
N ILE A 221 9.08 -3.56 -3.49
CA ILE A 221 8.20 -2.73 -2.65
C ILE A 221 7.53 -1.62 -3.47
N VAL A 222 8.29 -0.92 -4.32
CA VAL A 222 7.79 0.23 -5.08
C VAL A 222 6.84 -0.19 -6.22
N ALA A 223 6.88 -1.45 -6.66
CA ALA A 223 5.95 -1.99 -7.63
C ALA A 223 4.48 -2.00 -7.14
N TYR A 224 4.26 -1.90 -5.82
CA TYR A 224 2.92 -1.84 -5.24
C TYR A 224 2.47 -0.38 -5.09
N ARG A 225 1.32 -0.03 -5.70
CA ARG A 225 0.77 1.33 -5.68
C ARG A 225 0.48 1.87 -4.29
N GLN A 226 0.26 0.99 -3.31
CA GLN A 226 0.01 1.35 -1.93
C GLN A 226 1.25 1.88 -1.21
N THR A 227 2.46 1.73 -1.78
CA THR A 227 3.71 2.18 -1.15
C THR A 227 3.82 3.70 -1.17
N ILE A 228 4.06 4.27 0.01
CA ILE A 228 4.34 5.70 0.19
C ILE A 228 5.86 5.92 0.08
N ARG A 229 6.29 6.67 -0.94
CA ARG A 229 7.71 6.86 -1.29
C ARG A 229 8.36 8.04 -0.55
N ASP A 230 7.55 8.96 -0.07
CA ASP A 230 7.89 10.23 0.59
C ASP A 230 7.60 10.21 2.11
N PHE A 231 7.38 9.02 2.67
CA PHE A 231 7.15 8.86 4.11
C PHE A 231 8.36 9.35 4.90
N LYS A 232 8.15 10.12 5.98
CA LYS A 232 9.25 10.64 6.81
C LYS A 232 9.39 9.86 8.10
N ASN A 233 10.62 9.43 8.42
CA ASN A 233 10.94 8.77 9.68
C ASN A 233 11.01 9.78 10.86
N LYS A 234 11.38 9.33 12.06
CA LYS A 234 11.48 10.21 13.26
C LYS A 234 12.54 11.31 13.13
N ASN A 235 13.51 11.14 12.25
CA ASN A 235 14.53 12.14 11.94
C ASN A 235 14.08 13.10 10.83
N ASN A 236 12.82 12.99 10.36
CA ASN A 236 12.27 13.74 9.24
C ASN A 236 12.96 13.44 7.88
N GLU A 237 13.59 12.26 7.77
CA GLU A 237 14.26 11.78 6.55
C GLU A 237 13.30 10.90 5.74
N MET A 238 13.30 11.06 4.42
CA MET A 238 12.61 10.18 3.47
C MET A 238 13.49 8.97 3.10
N PRO A 239 12.95 7.90 2.48
CA PRO A 239 13.76 6.79 1.97
C PRO A 239 14.87 7.23 1.01
N LEU A 240 14.60 8.28 0.22
CA LEU A 240 15.57 8.88 -0.70
C LEU A 240 16.77 9.52 0.02
N ASP A 241 16.55 10.10 1.20
CA ASP A 241 17.58 10.82 1.97
C ASP A 241 18.56 9.84 2.65
N VAL A 242 18.07 8.64 3.00
CA VAL A 242 18.86 7.64 3.72
C VAL A 242 19.59 6.64 2.80
N VAL A 243 19.51 6.82 1.48
CA VAL A 243 20.05 5.88 0.48
C VAL A 243 21.52 5.53 0.76
N CYS A 244 21.79 4.23 0.91
CA CYS A 244 23.10 3.65 1.15
C CYS A 244 23.86 4.24 2.36
N SER A 245 23.18 4.90 3.31
CA SER A 245 23.80 5.49 4.50
C SER A 245 24.45 4.46 5.43
N ARG A 246 24.00 3.19 5.40
CA ARG A 246 24.59 2.08 6.15
C ARG A 246 25.35 1.07 5.28
N TYR A 247 25.43 1.31 3.97
CA TYR A 247 26.17 0.46 3.05
C TYR A 247 27.64 0.92 2.96
N ASN A 248 28.57 0.01 3.23
CA ASN A 248 30.01 0.27 3.29
C ASN A 248 30.81 -0.44 2.18
N GLY A 249 30.14 -0.97 1.14
CA GLY A 249 30.82 -1.63 0.03
C GLY A 249 31.26 -0.67 -1.08
N GLU A 250 32.14 -1.14 -1.95
CA GLU A 250 32.71 -0.36 -3.07
C GLU A 250 31.64 0.09 -4.08
N ARG A 251 30.55 -0.67 -4.24
CA ARG A 251 29.44 -0.38 -5.16
C ARG A 251 28.46 0.69 -4.67
N LYS A 252 28.82 1.46 -3.64
CA LYS A 252 27.92 2.41 -2.97
C LYS A 252 27.32 3.44 -3.94
N GLU A 253 28.14 4.05 -4.79
CA GLU A 253 27.72 5.08 -5.73
C GLU A 253 26.73 4.53 -6.78
N GLU A 254 27.04 3.35 -7.31
CA GLU A 254 26.20 2.66 -8.30
C GLU A 254 24.85 2.25 -7.70
N LEU A 255 24.87 1.61 -6.53
CA LEU A 255 23.64 1.23 -5.82
C LEU A 255 22.82 2.45 -5.42
N ALA A 256 23.46 3.56 -5.03
CA ALA A 256 22.77 4.79 -4.70
C ALA A 256 22.04 5.38 -5.91
N LYS A 257 22.67 5.41 -7.08
CA LYS A 257 22.04 5.83 -8.34
C LYS A 257 20.84 4.96 -8.69
N GLN A 258 21.01 3.63 -8.69
CA GLN A 258 19.93 2.69 -8.97
C GLN A 258 18.76 2.84 -7.98
N MET A 259 19.07 2.99 -6.70
CA MET A 259 18.06 3.16 -5.65
C MET A 259 17.29 4.48 -5.82
N ARG A 260 17.97 5.59 -6.14
CA ARG A 260 17.31 6.88 -6.40
C ARG A 260 16.31 6.75 -7.55
N ILE A 261 16.73 6.16 -8.67
CA ILE A 261 15.88 5.92 -9.83
C ILE A 261 14.64 5.10 -9.46
N ILE A 262 14.81 4.05 -8.64
CA ILE A 262 13.68 3.18 -8.23
C ILE A 262 12.68 3.92 -7.34
N ILE A 263 13.14 4.73 -6.39
CA ILE A 263 12.24 5.43 -5.47
C ILE A 263 11.55 6.59 -6.18
N HIS A 264 12.31 7.42 -6.90
CA HIS A 264 11.78 8.54 -7.69
C HIS A 264 12.37 8.48 -9.10
N SER A 265 11.51 8.21 -10.08
CA SER A 265 11.86 8.21 -11.49
C SER A 265 11.25 9.45 -12.12
N TYR A 266 12.08 10.37 -12.60
CA TYR A 266 11.57 11.52 -13.37
C TYR A 266 11.68 11.24 -14.86
N TYR A 267 10.74 11.77 -15.63
CA TYR A 267 10.69 11.63 -17.07
C TYR A 267 10.48 12.99 -17.72
N VAL A 268 11.01 13.17 -18.93
CA VAL A 268 10.72 14.34 -19.78
C VAL A 268 9.96 13.84 -20.99
N ALA A 269 8.67 14.17 -21.04
CA ALA A 269 7.74 13.77 -22.08
C ALA A 269 7.51 14.91 -23.07
N LEU A 270 7.51 14.58 -24.36
CA LEU A 270 7.11 15.46 -25.45
C LEU A 270 5.72 15.04 -25.96
N TYR A 271 4.78 15.98 -25.91
CA TYR A 271 3.43 15.81 -26.43
C TYR A 271 3.20 16.68 -27.66
N ARG A 272 2.56 16.11 -28.68
CA ARG A 272 2.15 16.81 -29.90
C ARG A 272 0.64 16.64 -30.15
N CYS A 273 0.00 17.70 -30.61
CA CYS A 273 -1.38 17.64 -31.06
C CYS A 273 -1.47 16.82 -32.35
N SER A 274 -2.39 15.85 -32.42
CA SER A 274 -2.50 14.93 -33.56
C SER A 274 -2.83 15.61 -34.90
N ASP A 275 -3.44 16.80 -34.87
CA ASP A 275 -3.75 17.62 -36.05
C ASP A 275 -2.75 18.78 -36.27
N HIS A 276 -1.69 18.86 -35.47
CA HIS A 276 -0.70 19.94 -35.47
C HIS A 276 -1.27 21.36 -35.26
N SER A 277 -2.52 21.49 -34.79
CA SER A 277 -3.18 22.79 -34.60
C SER A 277 -2.61 23.57 -33.40
N LEU A 278 -2.06 22.86 -32.41
CA LEU A 278 -1.51 23.43 -31.18
C LEU A 278 0.00 23.18 -31.06
N PRO A 279 0.74 24.08 -30.38
CA PRO A 279 2.18 23.91 -30.18
C PRO A 279 2.49 22.69 -29.30
N THR A 280 3.64 22.06 -29.59
CA THR A 280 4.17 20.94 -28.81
C THR A 280 4.43 21.34 -27.35
N ARG A 281 4.26 20.38 -26.43
CA ARG A 281 4.42 20.57 -25.00
C ARG A 281 5.48 19.63 -24.45
N TRP A 282 6.42 20.17 -23.69
CA TRP A 282 7.36 19.40 -22.88
C TRP A 282 6.83 19.37 -21.46
N ILE A 283 6.77 18.20 -20.85
CA ILE A 283 6.28 18.01 -19.49
C ILE A 283 7.27 17.14 -18.73
N VAL A 284 7.66 17.59 -17.55
CA VAL A 284 8.43 16.78 -16.60
C VAL A 284 7.44 16.03 -15.71
N CYS A 285 7.55 14.72 -15.67
CA CYS A 285 6.69 13.84 -14.87
C CYS A 285 7.52 13.12 -13.80
N ASP A 286 6.92 12.88 -12.64
CA ASP A 286 7.42 12.05 -11.52
C ASP A 286 6.90 10.60 -11.56
N GLU A 287 5.99 10.33 -12.50
CA GLU A 287 5.52 9.00 -12.87
C GLU A 287 5.66 8.78 -14.39
N TYR A 288 5.52 7.53 -14.85
CA TYR A 288 5.56 7.23 -16.28
C TYR A 288 4.41 7.97 -17.00
N PRO A 289 4.70 8.76 -18.04
CA PRO A 289 3.71 9.62 -18.68
C PRO A 289 2.61 8.82 -19.41
N CYS A 290 1.39 9.36 -19.39
CA CYS A 290 0.26 8.78 -20.13
C CYS A 290 0.45 8.91 -21.65
N ALA A 291 -0.08 7.96 -22.41
CA ALA A 291 0.02 7.97 -23.88
C ALA A 291 -0.67 9.18 -24.54
N SER A 292 -1.69 9.74 -23.89
CA SER A 292 -2.40 10.92 -24.37
C SER A 292 -2.82 11.84 -23.23
N LEU A 293 -2.78 13.16 -23.45
CA LEU A 293 -3.38 14.14 -22.56
C LEU A 293 -4.72 14.58 -23.13
N CYS A 294 -5.75 14.58 -22.27
CA CYS A 294 -7.00 15.25 -22.61
C CYS A 294 -6.74 16.76 -22.74
N PRO A 295 -7.29 17.44 -23.76
CA PRO A 295 -7.21 18.89 -23.83
C PRO A 295 -7.83 19.50 -22.57
N PRO A 296 -7.25 20.59 -22.03
CA PRO A 296 -7.81 21.23 -20.84
C PRO A 296 -9.26 21.69 -21.11
N PRO A 297 -10.19 21.56 -20.16
CA PRO A 297 -11.53 22.12 -20.30
C PRO A 297 -11.43 23.63 -20.15
N LEU A 298 -11.30 24.37 -21.26
CA LEU A 298 -11.24 25.82 -21.22
C LEU A 298 -12.12 26.43 -22.33
N HIS A 299 -13.28 26.91 -21.87
CA HIS A 299 -14.06 28.06 -22.33
C HIS A 299 -13.58 28.79 -23.59
N SER A 300 -13.62 28.12 -24.75
CA SER A 300 -13.50 28.79 -26.04
C SER A 300 -14.47 28.14 -27.04
N PRO A 301 -15.32 28.92 -27.73
CA PRO A 301 -16.47 28.41 -28.48
C PRO A 301 -16.10 27.90 -29.89
N LEU A 302 -14.84 27.58 -30.15
CA LEU A 302 -14.38 27.25 -31.50
C LEU A 302 -13.55 25.96 -31.49
N SER A 303 -14.22 24.81 -31.38
CA SER A 303 -14.00 23.56 -32.14
C SER A 303 -14.67 22.38 -31.41
N PRO A 304 -15.64 21.66 -32.01
CA PRO A 304 -16.37 20.59 -31.33
C PRO A 304 -15.57 19.27 -31.16
N ILE A 305 -14.35 19.19 -31.69
CA ILE A 305 -13.45 18.03 -31.52
C ILE A 305 -12.03 18.58 -31.40
N LEU A 306 -11.55 18.85 -30.18
CA LEU A 306 -10.11 19.12 -30.00
C LEU A 306 -9.36 17.81 -30.17
N ALA A 307 -8.40 17.80 -31.09
CA ALA A 307 -7.52 16.67 -31.31
C ALA A 307 -6.67 16.42 -30.03
N PRO A 308 -6.51 15.15 -29.58
CA PRO A 308 -5.75 14.86 -28.37
C PRO A 308 -4.26 15.14 -28.57
N PHE A 309 -3.60 15.51 -27.47
CA PHE A 309 -2.14 15.53 -27.41
C PHE A 309 -1.64 14.11 -27.20
N LEU A 310 -0.83 13.62 -28.14
CA LEU A 310 -0.21 12.30 -28.10
C LEU A 310 1.24 12.41 -27.64
N LEU A 311 1.67 11.45 -26.82
CA LEU A 311 3.06 11.31 -26.41
C LEU A 311 3.89 10.89 -27.62
N THR A 312 4.83 11.73 -28.08
CA THR A 312 5.67 11.46 -29.26
C THR A 312 7.08 11.03 -28.92
N ALA A 313 7.64 11.53 -27.82
CA ALA A 313 8.94 11.13 -27.34
C ALA A 313 9.02 11.19 -25.81
N LEU A 314 9.89 10.36 -25.25
CA LEU A 314 10.09 10.21 -23.82
C LEU A 314 11.58 10.03 -23.53
N ALA A 315 12.12 10.88 -22.66
CA ALA A 315 13.46 10.75 -22.11
C ALA A 315 13.41 10.41 -20.62
N GLY A 316 14.31 9.54 -20.16
CA GLY A 316 14.40 9.10 -18.77
C GLY A 316 14.34 7.57 -18.66
N PRO A 317 14.45 7.02 -17.44
CA PRO A 317 14.24 7.68 -16.15
C PRO A 317 15.45 8.48 -15.63
N PHE A 318 15.19 9.64 -15.03
CA PHE A 318 16.19 10.47 -14.32
C PHE A 318 16.14 10.24 -12.82
N GLU A 319 17.32 10.26 -12.17
CA GLU A 319 17.46 10.13 -10.72
C GLU A 319 17.03 11.39 -9.94
N ASN A 320 16.88 12.52 -10.63
CA ASN A 320 16.62 13.81 -9.98
C ASN A 320 15.83 14.76 -10.89
N VAL A 321 14.92 15.52 -10.29
CA VAL A 321 14.05 16.48 -10.95
C VAL A 321 14.86 17.62 -11.59
N GLU A 322 15.99 18.04 -10.99
CA GLU A 322 16.79 19.10 -11.58
C GLU A 322 17.43 18.67 -12.91
N LYS A 323 17.86 17.41 -13.03
CA LYS A 323 18.40 16.88 -14.29
C LYS A 323 17.33 16.82 -15.38
N ALA A 324 16.13 16.36 -15.02
CA ALA A 324 14.98 16.35 -15.93
C ALA A 324 14.62 17.78 -16.40
N ASN A 325 14.55 18.74 -15.48
CA ASN A 325 14.29 20.16 -15.79
C ASN A 325 15.39 20.80 -16.65
N GLN A 326 16.67 20.46 -16.42
CA GLN A 326 17.78 20.93 -17.26
C GLN A 326 17.70 20.36 -18.68
N LEU A 327 17.32 19.09 -18.82
CA LEU A 327 17.08 18.50 -20.14
C LEU A 327 15.89 19.14 -20.83
N GLU A 328 14.75 19.32 -20.15
CA GLU A 328 13.54 19.95 -20.69
C GLU A 328 13.84 21.34 -21.23
N LYS A 329 14.57 22.19 -20.48
CA LYS A 329 14.99 23.52 -20.94
C LYS A 329 15.87 23.47 -22.18
N ARG A 330 16.88 22.58 -22.20
CA ARG A 330 17.81 22.45 -23.34
C ARG A 330 17.11 21.91 -24.59
N TRP A 331 16.27 20.89 -24.41
CA TRP A 331 15.49 20.28 -25.47
C TRP A 331 14.49 21.27 -26.06
N LYS A 332 13.79 22.04 -25.23
CA LYS A 332 12.87 23.10 -25.67
C LYS A 332 13.60 24.20 -26.46
N ALA A 333 14.74 24.68 -25.96
CA ALA A 333 15.52 25.72 -26.64
C ALA A 333 16.01 25.26 -28.03
N GLN A 334 16.70 24.13 -28.09
CA GLN A 334 17.26 23.59 -29.34
C GLN A 334 16.16 23.07 -30.29
N GLY A 335 15.06 22.54 -29.74
CA GLY A 335 13.91 22.06 -30.49
C GLY A 335 13.18 23.19 -31.21
N LEU A 336 13.08 24.38 -30.60
CA LEU A 336 12.49 25.56 -31.25
C LEU A 336 13.33 26.03 -32.46
N ASP A 337 14.66 25.97 -32.36
CA ASP A 337 15.56 26.37 -33.45
C ASP A 337 15.46 25.39 -34.63
N ARG A 338 15.45 24.08 -34.37
CA ARG A 338 15.33 23.04 -35.41
C ARG A 338 13.92 22.93 -35.99
N ARG A 339 12.86 23.29 -35.26
CA ARG A 339 11.48 23.33 -35.79
C ARG A 339 11.32 24.27 -36.98
N ARG A 340 12.18 25.30 -37.07
CA ARG A 340 12.21 26.21 -38.23
C ARG A 340 12.70 25.52 -39.52
N ALA A 341 13.41 24.40 -39.40
CA ALA A 341 13.94 23.62 -40.53
C ALA A 341 13.16 22.32 -40.78
N ASP A 342 12.69 21.66 -39.72
CA ASP A 342 11.87 20.44 -39.77
C ASP A 342 10.67 20.59 -38.83
N PHE A 343 9.51 20.88 -39.41
CA PHE A 343 8.28 21.17 -38.66
C PHE A 343 7.73 19.93 -37.94
N ASP A 344 8.01 18.74 -38.48
CA ASP A 344 7.29 17.53 -38.10
C ASP A 344 8.05 16.76 -37.01
N ARG A 345 9.33 16.41 -37.23
CA ARG A 345 10.13 15.62 -36.27
C ARG A 345 11.40 16.31 -35.78
N GLY A 346 11.54 17.61 -36.04
CA GLY A 346 12.71 18.37 -35.62
C GLY A 346 12.97 18.33 -34.12
N ALA A 347 11.91 18.36 -33.29
CA ALA A 347 12.02 18.30 -31.84
C ALA A 347 12.49 16.91 -31.34
N GLU A 348 11.94 15.83 -31.89
CA GLU A 348 12.32 14.45 -31.57
C GLU A 348 13.78 14.19 -31.95
N LYS A 349 14.20 14.64 -33.12
CA LYS A 349 15.59 14.49 -33.58
C LYS A 349 16.57 15.17 -32.64
N VAL A 350 16.26 16.39 -32.18
CA VAL A 350 17.08 17.11 -31.18
C VAL A 350 17.16 16.34 -29.87
N GLY A 351 16.00 15.87 -29.36
CA GLY A 351 15.98 15.13 -28.11
C GLY A 351 16.78 13.82 -28.20
N ARG A 352 16.69 13.11 -29.34
CA ARG A 352 17.48 11.91 -29.63
C ARG A 352 18.98 12.19 -29.68
N GLU A 353 19.40 13.26 -30.36
CA GLU A 353 20.80 13.69 -30.43
C GLU A 353 21.36 14.02 -29.02
N ILE A 354 20.56 14.69 -28.18
CA ILE A 354 20.94 14.99 -26.78
C ILE A 354 21.02 13.71 -25.95
N ALA A 355 20.01 12.83 -26.05
CA ALA A 355 19.96 11.58 -25.31
C ALA A 355 21.11 10.64 -25.68
N GLU A 356 21.48 10.57 -26.95
CA GLU A 356 22.62 9.80 -27.43
C GLU A 356 23.95 10.31 -26.87
N LYS A 357 24.12 11.63 -26.83
CA LYS A 357 25.34 12.26 -26.29
C LYS A 357 25.49 12.06 -24.77
N GLU A 358 24.38 11.99 -24.04
CA GLU A 358 24.36 11.90 -22.58
C GLU A 358 24.10 10.48 -22.06
N GLY A 359 23.90 9.50 -22.95
CA GLY A 359 23.62 8.12 -22.58
C GLY A 359 22.27 7.93 -21.87
N ILE A 360 21.27 8.74 -22.23
CA ILE A 360 19.94 8.72 -21.63
C ILE A 360 19.04 7.73 -22.41
N GLU A 361 18.24 6.95 -21.69
CA GLU A 361 17.19 6.12 -22.29
C GLU A 361 16.15 7.00 -23.01
N TRP A 362 15.83 6.62 -24.24
CA TRP A 362 15.04 7.42 -25.16
C TRP A 362 14.04 6.55 -25.90
N MET A 363 12.77 6.91 -25.80
CA MET A 363 11.67 6.21 -26.47
C MET A 363 10.91 7.17 -27.39
N GLU A 364 10.47 6.67 -28.54
CA GLU A 364 9.64 7.44 -29.49
C GLU A 364 8.40 6.65 -29.86
N SER A 365 7.27 7.35 -29.94
CA SER A 365 6.07 6.76 -30.53
C SER A 365 6.07 6.96 -32.04
N TRP A 366 5.61 5.92 -32.74
CA TRP A 366 5.50 5.91 -34.19
C TRP A 366 4.06 5.66 -34.60
N PRO A 367 3.60 6.17 -35.76
CA PRO A 367 2.20 6.04 -36.18
C PRO A 367 1.69 4.59 -36.28
N PHE A 368 2.61 3.62 -36.40
CA PHE A 368 2.31 2.20 -36.48
C PHE A 368 2.39 1.48 -35.13
N HIS A 369 2.67 2.18 -34.03
CA HIS A 369 2.80 1.59 -32.69
C HIS A 369 2.12 2.44 -31.61
N HIS A 370 1.31 1.80 -30.77
CA HIS A 370 0.49 2.49 -29.76
C HIS A 370 1.27 2.93 -28.52
N GLU A 371 2.46 2.38 -28.29
CA GLU A 371 3.34 2.72 -27.17
C GLU A 371 4.70 3.23 -27.66
N PRO A 372 5.36 4.15 -26.92
CA PRO A 372 6.71 4.62 -27.24
C PRO A 372 7.69 3.45 -27.18
N ILE A 373 8.44 3.22 -28.27
CA ILE A 373 9.44 2.16 -28.33
C ILE A 373 10.83 2.76 -28.19
N ASP A 374 11.69 2.09 -27.41
CA ASP A 374 13.13 2.31 -27.45
C ASP A 374 13.73 1.59 -28.66
N MET A 375 14.08 2.36 -29.70
CA MET A 375 14.69 1.86 -30.93
C MET A 375 16.09 1.27 -30.74
N LYS A 376 16.70 1.39 -29.55
CA LYS A 376 17.99 0.77 -29.21
C LYS A 376 17.84 -0.59 -28.51
N SER A 377 16.66 -0.95 -28.04
CA SER A 377 16.44 -2.23 -27.37
C SER A 377 16.19 -3.37 -28.38
N ASN A 378 16.60 -4.60 -28.06
CA ASN A 378 16.33 -5.80 -28.87
C ASN A 378 14.83 -6.13 -29.03
N ASN A 379 13.94 -5.34 -28.43
CA ASN A 379 12.49 -5.46 -28.54
C ASN A 379 11.89 -4.49 -29.57
N GLY A 380 12.74 -3.81 -30.37
CA GLY A 380 12.33 -2.93 -31.47
C GLY A 380 11.89 -3.67 -32.72
#